data_AF-A0A0L7L9Q9-F1
#
_entry.id   AF-A0A0L7L9Q9-F1
#
_cell.length_a   1.000
_cell.length_b   1.000
_cell.length_c   1.000
_cell.angle_alpha   90.00
_cell.angle_beta   90.00
_cell.angle_gamma   90.00
#
_symmetry.space_group_name_H-M   'P 1'
#
loop_
_entity.id
_entity.type
_entity.pdbx_description
1 polymer ?
#
loop_
_entity_poly.entity_id
_entity_poly.type
_entity_poly.pdbx_seq_one_letter_code
_entity_poly.pdbx_strand_id
1 'polypeptide(L)'
;MSEWWSGTKLSIYVNKDEYEKLYGKEHGYLIMNHSYEIDWLMGWQFCDGIGVLGKVIQYLPPIGWMWKFSEFVFLERSFDKDRETIKTQILELCDYPDPVWLLLNPEGTRYTKEKHDESLKFAKEKNLPLLKHHLTPRTKGSPQRLQVYCSDKMQESFLNTGSFFKESGVPSVEPFAVSPRIYSLLNTLGWAIVTLTPMLYYLLGLLLSGRLLYFSIGVAIFGACKYYHQPSAGPSSR
;
A
#
# COMPACT_ATOMS: atom_id res chain seq x y z
N MET A 1 8.85 -3.49 -8.55
CA MET A 1 9.17 -4.64 -7.66
C MET A 1 8.25 -5.84 -7.86
N SER A 2 6.92 -5.73 -7.73
CA SER A 2 6.00 -6.88 -7.86
C SER A 2 6.01 -7.48 -9.27
N GLU A 3 6.16 -6.65 -10.30
CA GLU A 3 6.22 -7.07 -11.71
C GLU A 3 7.26 -8.17 -11.99
N TRP A 4 8.40 -8.14 -11.29
CA TRP A 4 9.49 -9.11 -11.47
C TRP A 4 9.16 -10.50 -10.88
N TRP A 5 8.27 -10.57 -9.90
CA TRP A 5 8.03 -11.79 -9.11
C TRP A 5 6.64 -12.39 -9.33
N SER A 6 5.63 -11.57 -9.66
CA SER A 6 4.24 -12.01 -9.85
C SER A 6 3.73 -11.88 -11.29
N GLY A 7 4.53 -11.32 -12.21
CA GLY A 7 4.09 -11.06 -13.58
C GLY A 7 2.96 -10.03 -13.68
N THR A 8 2.73 -9.25 -12.63
CA THR A 8 1.76 -8.15 -12.59
C THR A 8 2.11 -7.09 -13.64
N LYS A 9 1.11 -6.52 -14.30
CA LYS A 9 1.27 -5.41 -15.26
C LYS A 9 0.57 -4.17 -14.72
N LEU A 10 1.29 -3.06 -14.62
CA LEU A 10 0.72 -1.77 -14.25
C LEU A 10 0.36 -0.99 -15.52
N SER A 11 -0.93 -0.68 -15.69
CA SER A 11 -1.43 0.18 -16.77
C SER A 11 -1.84 1.53 -16.18
N ILE A 12 -1.30 2.62 -16.72
CA ILE A 12 -1.58 3.98 -16.26
C ILE A 12 -2.39 4.70 -17.33
N TYR A 13 -3.46 5.35 -16.90
CA TYR A 13 -4.35 6.17 -17.73
C TYR A 13 -4.12 7.64 -17.42
N VAL A 14 -3.14 8.24 -18.09
CA VAL A 14 -2.78 9.67 -17.96
C VAL A 14 -2.18 10.14 -19.27
N ASN A 15 -2.23 11.45 -19.53
CA ASN A 15 -1.51 12.00 -20.67
C ASN A 15 -0.01 11.70 -20.52
N LYS A 16 0.58 11.08 -21.55
CA LYS A 16 1.97 10.61 -21.50
C LYS A 16 2.97 11.76 -21.37
N ASP A 17 2.71 12.89 -22.02
CA ASP A 17 3.59 14.06 -21.96
C ASP A 17 3.59 14.66 -20.55
N GLU A 18 2.41 14.68 -19.90
CA GLU A 18 2.27 15.11 -18.52
C GLU A 18 2.96 14.17 -17.53
N TYR A 19 2.80 12.86 -17.76
CA TYR A 19 3.48 11.83 -16.97
C TYR A 19 5.00 12.00 -17.00
N GLU A 20 5.59 12.08 -18.19
CA GLU A 20 7.04 12.24 -18.33
C GLU A 20 7.55 13.57 -17.79
N LYS A 21 6.71 14.62 -17.78
CA LYS A 21 7.09 15.95 -17.31
C LYS A 21 7.03 16.07 -15.79
N LEU A 22 5.95 15.63 -15.15
CA LEU A 22 5.63 15.92 -13.75
C LEU A 22 5.89 14.75 -12.79
N TYR A 23 5.57 13.52 -13.20
CA TYR A 23 5.52 12.39 -12.28
C TYR A 23 6.94 12.00 -11.85
N GLY A 24 7.14 11.93 -10.52
CA GLY A 24 8.44 11.66 -9.92
C GLY A 24 9.42 12.84 -9.91
N LYS A 25 9.00 14.03 -10.38
CA LYS A 25 9.79 15.27 -10.31
C LYS A 25 9.22 16.29 -9.32
N GLU A 26 7.97 16.13 -8.92
CA GLU A 26 7.28 16.96 -7.93
C GLU A 26 6.79 16.12 -6.75
N HIS A 27 6.57 16.78 -5.61
CA HIS A 27 5.88 16.17 -4.48
C HIS A 27 4.43 15.86 -4.86
N GLY A 28 3.92 14.71 -4.43
CA GLY A 28 2.61 14.22 -4.85
C GLY A 28 1.84 13.53 -3.74
N TYR A 29 0.52 13.50 -3.89
CA TYR A 29 -0.36 12.64 -3.11
C TYR A 29 -0.89 11.52 -4.00
N LEU A 30 -0.64 10.27 -3.61
CA LEU A 30 -1.28 9.10 -4.17
C LEU A 30 -2.57 8.83 -3.39
N ILE A 31 -3.72 9.13 -3.99
CA ILE A 31 -5.02 8.84 -3.41
C ILE A 31 -5.54 7.54 -4.01
N MET A 32 -5.83 6.56 -3.17
CA MET A 32 -6.39 5.28 -3.63
C MET A 32 -7.45 4.73 -2.68
N ASN A 33 -8.37 3.94 -3.21
CA ASN A 33 -9.28 3.10 -2.43
C ASN A 33 -8.49 2.04 -1.65
N HIS A 34 -9.07 1.55 -0.56
CA HIS A 34 -8.45 0.50 0.24
C HIS A 34 -9.35 -0.73 0.29
N SER A 35 -9.12 -1.69 -0.61
CA SER A 35 -9.94 -2.89 -0.76
C SER A 35 -9.18 -4.16 -0.39
N TYR A 36 -7.89 -4.24 -0.65
CA TYR A 36 -7.09 -5.45 -0.42
C TYR A 36 -5.89 -5.20 0.50
N GLU A 37 -5.38 -6.28 1.09
CA GLU A 37 -4.20 -6.22 1.97
C GLU A 37 -2.93 -5.81 1.23
N ILE A 38 -2.90 -6.00 -0.09
CA ILE A 38 -1.75 -5.73 -0.96
C ILE A 38 -1.82 -4.37 -1.66
N ASP A 39 -2.79 -3.52 -1.32
CA ASP A 39 -2.97 -2.21 -1.95
C ASP A 39 -1.73 -1.31 -1.81
N TRP A 40 -1.09 -1.33 -0.65
CA TRP A 40 0.15 -0.61 -0.40
C TRP A 40 1.28 -1.05 -1.36
N LEU A 41 1.31 -2.32 -1.75
CA LEU A 41 2.28 -2.85 -2.70
C LEU A 41 2.03 -2.30 -4.11
N MET A 42 0.76 -2.05 -4.48
CA MET A 42 0.42 -1.42 -5.76
C MET A 42 0.82 0.06 -5.76
N GLY A 43 0.61 0.77 -4.65
CA GLY A 43 1.12 2.13 -4.48
C GLY A 43 2.64 2.19 -4.56
N TRP A 44 3.34 1.23 -3.94
CA TRP A 44 4.78 1.10 -4.10
C TRP A 44 5.18 0.81 -5.55
N GLN A 45 4.49 -0.09 -6.23
CA GLN A 45 4.79 -0.41 -7.62
C GLN A 45 4.68 0.81 -8.53
N PHE A 46 3.65 1.65 -8.32
CA PHE A 46 3.52 2.92 -9.01
C PHE A 46 4.67 3.89 -8.69
N CYS A 47 4.99 4.08 -7.41
CA CYS A 47 6.11 4.93 -6.98
C CYS A 47 7.48 4.46 -7.50
N ASP A 48 7.66 3.15 -7.70
CA ASP A 48 8.86 2.56 -8.28
C ASP A 48 8.97 2.94 -9.76
N GLY A 49 7.84 2.84 -10.48
CA GLY A 49 7.70 3.21 -11.88
C GLY A 49 8.03 4.68 -12.18
N ILE A 50 7.64 5.60 -11.29
CA ILE A 50 7.94 7.05 -11.43
C ILE A 50 9.31 7.46 -10.86
N GLY A 51 10.03 6.55 -10.22
CA GLY A 51 11.42 6.81 -9.82
C GLY A 51 11.66 7.24 -8.38
N VAL A 52 10.64 7.36 -7.54
CA VAL A 52 10.77 7.99 -6.22
C VAL A 52 11.20 7.03 -5.10
N LEU A 53 10.95 5.73 -5.23
CA LEU A 53 11.32 4.73 -4.20
C LEU A 53 12.81 4.38 -4.16
N GLY A 54 13.52 4.47 -5.30
CA GLY A 54 14.87 3.92 -5.43
C GLY A 54 15.96 4.71 -4.70
N LYS A 55 15.79 6.02 -4.50
CA LYS A 55 16.84 6.89 -3.95
C LYS A 55 17.06 6.70 -2.45
N VAL A 56 16.00 6.42 -1.70
CA VAL A 56 16.04 6.33 -0.23
C VAL A 56 16.15 4.87 0.23
N ILE A 57 15.49 3.94 -0.46
CA ILE A 57 15.46 2.51 -0.07
C ILE A 57 16.82 1.84 -0.20
N GLN A 58 17.70 2.30 -1.10
CA GLN A 58 19.07 1.77 -1.22
C GLN A 58 19.90 1.94 0.05
N TYR A 59 19.56 2.90 0.91
CA TYR A 59 20.31 3.22 2.12
C TYR A 59 19.67 2.64 3.40
N LEU A 60 18.49 2.03 3.31
CA LEU A 60 17.74 1.55 4.47
C LEU A 60 18.02 0.06 4.75
N PRO A 61 18.57 -0.29 5.93
CA PRO A 61 18.88 -1.69 6.32
C PRO A 61 17.60 -2.52 6.63
N PRO A 62 17.69 -3.82 7.03
CA PRO A 62 16.63 -4.81 6.83
C PRO A 62 15.26 -4.37 7.33
N ILE A 63 14.21 -4.91 6.70
CA ILE A 63 12.77 -4.62 6.81
C ILE A 63 12.34 -3.90 8.12
N GLY A 64 12.76 -4.35 9.31
CA GLY A 64 12.41 -3.68 10.57
C GLY A 64 12.88 -2.22 10.72
N TRP A 65 14.04 -1.84 10.17
CA TRP A 65 14.48 -0.44 10.14
C TRP A 65 13.81 0.31 9.02
N MET A 66 13.62 -0.32 7.86
CA MET A 66 12.83 0.24 6.75
C MET A 66 11.45 0.71 7.25
N TRP A 67 10.69 -0.12 7.96
CA TRP A 67 9.36 0.24 8.47
C TRP A 67 9.40 1.37 9.52
N LYS A 68 10.49 1.47 10.30
CA LYS A 68 10.70 2.53 11.29
C LYS A 68 11.05 3.88 10.65
N PHE A 69 11.70 3.86 9.48
CA PHE A 69 12.11 5.04 8.71
C PHE A 69 11.25 5.31 7.48
N SER A 70 10.22 4.51 7.22
CA SER A 70 9.26 4.72 6.12
C SER A 70 8.39 5.97 6.30
N GLU A 71 8.69 6.84 7.27
CA GLU A 71 8.00 8.10 7.58
C GLU A 71 6.48 7.97 7.53
N PHE A 72 5.96 6.83 8.03
CA PHE A 72 4.54 6.69 8.22
C PHE A 72 4.08 7.76 9.21
N VAL A 73 3.12 8.60 8.78
CA VAL A 73 2.41 9.51 9.65
C VAL A 73 1.58 8.65 10.62
N PHE A 74 2.15 8.32 11.78
CA PHE A 74 1.46 7.57 12.81
C PHE A 74 0.44 8.49 13.50
N LEU A 75 -0.83 8.18 13.33
CA LEU A 75 -1.95 8.95 13.89
C LEU A 75 -2.53 8.25 15.11
N GLU A 76 -2.86 9.01 16.16
CA GLU A 76 -3.63 8.52 17.31
C GLU A 76 -5.12 8.31 16.99
N ARG A 77 -5.53 8.56 15.75
CA ARG A 77 -6.93 8.52 15.28
C ARG A 77 -7.81 9.54 16.01
N SER A 78 -7.21 10.63 16.48
CA SER A 78 -7.90 11.75 17.10
C SER A 78 -7.47 13.04 16.41
N PHE A 79 -8.36 13.63 15.61
CA PHE A 79 -8.04 14.81 14.81
C PHE A 79 -7.47 15.95 15.65
N ASP A 80 -8.01 16.20 16.84
CA ASP A 80 -7.58 17.32 17.69
C ASP A 80 -6.14 17.15 18.21
N LYS A 81 -5.71 15.90 18.41
CA LYS A 81 -4.33 15.59 18.83
C LYS A 81 -3.38 15.53 17.65
N ASP A 82 -3.85 14.95 16.55
CA ASP A 82 -3.03 14.65 15.38
C ASP A 82 -2.83 15.88 14.48
N ARG A 83 -3.69 16.91 14.57
CA ARG A 83 -3.69 18.05 13.64
C ARG A 83 -2.34 18.77 13.56
N GLU A 84 -1.75 19.09 14.70
CA GLU A 84 -0.48 19.82 14.73
C GLU A 84 0.68 18.92 14.28
N THR A 85 0.68 17.64 14.68
CA THR A 85 1.66 16.66 14.21
C THR A 85 1.61 16.46 12.69
N ILE A 86 0.41 16.28 12.13
CA ILE A 86 0.19 16.17 10.68
C ILE A 86 0.68 17.43 9.98
N LYS A 87 0.34 18.61 10.52
CA LYS A 87 0.73 19.88 9.93
C LYS A 87 2.26 20.01 9.86
N THR A 88 2.96 19.73 10.97
CA THR A 88 4.42 19.79 11.02
C THR A 88 5.04 18.79 10.05
N GLN A 89 4.59 17.53 10.06
CA GLN A 89 5.13 16.49 9.18
C GLN A 89 4.88 16.80 7.70
N ILE A 90 3.70 17.30 7.32
CA ILE A 90 3.45 17.72 5.94
C ILE A 90 4.37 18.87 5.53
N LEU A 91 4.60 19.86 6.41
CA LEU A 91 5.50 20.97 6.11
C LEU A 91 6.95 20.48 5.92
N GLU A 92 7.44 19.61 6.79
CA GLU A 92 8.77 19.00 6.67
C GLU A 92 8.93 18.23 5.35
N LEU A 93 7.89 17.52 4.92
CA LEU A 93 7.89 16.77 3.67
C LEU A 93 7.80 17.67 2.43
N CYS A 94 7.15 18.83 2.53
CA CYS A 94 7.12 19.84 1.47
C CYS A 94 8.48 20.53 1.29
N ASP A 95 9.26 20.67 2.37
CA ASP A 95 10.60 21.28 2.34
C ASP A 95 11.70 20.27 1.95
N TYR A 96 11.35 19.00 1.71
CA TYR A 96 12.30 17.96 1.37
C TYR A 96 12.90 18.19 -0.05
N PRO A 97 14.23 18.08 -0.23
CA PRO A 97 14.87 18.42 -1.51
C PRO A 97 14.57 17.42 -2.64
N ASP A 98 14.21 16.18 -2.30
CA ASP A 98 13.81 15.15 -3.26
C ASP A 98 12.28 15.01 -3.31
N PRO A 99 11.70 14.63 -4.48
CA PRO A 99 10.26 14.42 -4.61
C PRO A 99 9.72 13.34 -3.66
N VAL A 100 8.76 13.72 -2.81
CA VAL A 100 8.07 12.81 -1.87
C VAL A 100 6.65 12.51 -2.36
N TRP A 101 6.26 11.24 -2.32
CA TRP A 101 4.91 10.80 -2.67
C TRP A 101 4.21 10.16 -1.47
N LEU A 102 3.12 10.79 -1.02
CA LEU A 102 2.37 10.35 0.15
C LEU A 102 1.12 9.57 -0.24
N LEU A 103 1.01 8.35 0.28
CA LEU A 103 -0.18 7.51 0.12
C LEU A 103 -1.26 7.95 1.10
N LEU A 104 -2.44 8.28 0.56
CA LEU A 104 -3.63 8.61 1.34
C LEU A 104 -4.80 7.69 0.95
N ASN A 105 -5.29 6.92 1.92
CA ASN A 105 -6.52 6.16 1.80
C ASN A 105 -7.65 6.89 2.54
N PRO A 106 -8.47 7.71 1.84
CA PRO A 106 -9.46 8.60 2.48
C PRO A 106 -10.57 7.86 3.24
N GLU A 107 -10.79 6.59 2.92
CA GLU A 107 -11.73 5.69 3.61
C GLU A 107 -11.26 5.36 5.05
N GLY A 108 -9.94 5.40 5.29
CA GLY A 108 -9.30 5.14 6.59
C GLY A 108 -9.42 3.70 7.07
N THR A 109 -10.00 2.80 6.27
CA THR A 109 -10.16 1.38 6.60
C THR A 109 -10.41 0.57 5.33
N ARG A 110 -10.18 -0.75 5.42
CA ARG A 110 -10.47 -1.66 4.31
C ARG A 110 -11.97 -1.77 4.05
N TYR A 111 -12.33 -1.84 2.78
CA TYR A 111 -13.67 -2.13 2.30
C TYR A 111 -14.11 -3.51 2.79
N THR A 112 -15.25 -3.56 3.49
CA THR A 112 -16.00 -4.79 3.78
C THR A 112 -17.48 -4.50 3.58
N LYS A 113 -18.29 -5.54 3.34
CA LYS A 113 -19.71 -5.37 3.08
C LYS A 113 -20.43 -4.70 4.26
N GLU A 114 -20.07 -5.10 5.48
CA GLU A 114 -20.63 -4.57 6.72
C GLU A 114 -20.33 -3.07 6.87
N LYS A 115 -19.09 -2.67 6.59
CA LYS A 115 -18.68 -1.25 6.66
C LYS A 115 -19.27 -0.42 5.53
N HIS A 116 -19.50 -1.02 4.37
CA HIS A 116 -20.19 -0.37 3.26
C HIS A 116 -21.63 -0.06 3.63
N ASP A 117 -22.35 -1.01 4.24
CA ASP A 117 -23.71 -0.78 4.74
C ASP A 117 -23.76 0.34 5.80
N GLU A 118 -22.80 0.38 6.72
CA GLU A 118 -22.66 1.48 7.69
C GLU A 118 -22.37 2.83 7.01
N SER A 119 -21.45 2.83 6.03
CA SER A 119 -21.12 4.01 5.22
C SER A 119 -22.34 4.55 4.47
N LEU A 120 -23.19 3.68 3.93
CA LEU A 120 -24.42 4.06 3.25
C LEU A 120 -25.44 4.70 4.21
N LYS A 121 -25.58 4.17 5.43
CA LYS A 121 -26.44 4.78 6.46
C LYS A 121 -25.97 6.18 6.80
N PHE A 122 -24.66 6.33 7.07
CA PHE A 122 -24.06 7.63 7.33
C PHE A 122 -24.24 8.62 6.17
N ALA A 123 -24.04 8.16 4.92
CA ALA A 123 -24.21 8.99 3.74
C ALA A 123 -25.67 9.48 3.59
N LYS A 124 -26.66 8.61 3.84
CA LYS A 124 -28.09 9.00 3.85
C LYS A 124 -28.39 10.04 4.92
N GLU A 125 -27.92 9.84 6.14
CA GLU A 125 -28.14 10.78 7.26
C GLU A 125 -27.53 12.16 7.01
N LYS A 126 -26.39 12.20 6.30
CA LYS A 126 -25.66 13.44 5.99
C LYS A 126 -25.99 14.03 4.62
N ASN A 127 -26.98 13.49 3.90
CA ASN A 127 -27.33 13.87 2.53
C ASN A 127 -26.13 13.88 1.58
N LEU A 128 -25.26 12.88 1.71
CA LEU A 128 -24.12 12.66 0.85
C LEU A 128 -24.49 11.68 -0.29
N PRO A 129 -23.83 11.79 -1.46
CA PRO A 129 -23.99 10.81 -2.52
C PRO A 129 -23.70 9.38 -2.04
N LEU A 130 -24.53 8.44 -2.48
CA LEU A 130 -24.41 7.02 -2.14
C LEU A 130 -23.42 6.35 -3.08
N LEU A 131 -22.30 5.90 -2.52
CA LEU A 131 -21.22 5.22 -3.23
C LEU A 131 -21.50 3.72 -3.35
N LYS A 132 -21.23 3.12 -4.51
CA LYS A 132 -21.49 1.68 -4.75
C LYS A 132 -20.27 0.80 -4.48
N HIS A 133 -19.08 1.30 -4.76
CA HIS A 133 -17.84 0.54 -4.73
C HIS A 133 -16.81 1.07 -3.72
N HIS A 134 -17.05 2.27 -3.18
CA HIS A 134 -16.19 2.94 -2.20
C HIS A 134 -16.90 3.21 -0.87
N LEU A 135 -16.13 3.36 0.21
CA LEU A 135 -16.64 3.90 1.46
C LEU A 135 -16.65 5.45 1.42
N THR A 136 -17.56 6.05 2.18
CA THR A 136 -17.60 7.51 2.34
C THR A 136 -16.31 7.97 3.01
N PRO A 137 -15.57 8.93 2.41
CA PRO A 137 -14.35 9.47 3.01
C PRO A 137 -14.59 10.00 4.42
N ARG A 138 -13.70 9.64 5.35
CA ARG A 138 -13.74 10.15 6.73
C ARG A 138 -13.28 11.60 6.83
N THR A 139 -12.56 12.06 5.82
CA THR A 139 -12.05 13.43 5.76
C THR A 139 -13.16 14.42 5.41
N LYS A 140 -13.16 15.58 6.09
CA LYS A 140 -14.11 16.67 5.83
C LYS A 140 -13.75 17.48 4.56
N GLY A 141 -12.62 17.18 3.91
CA GLY A 141 -12.13 17.91 2.75
C GLY A 141 -12.93 17.61 1.47
N SER A 142 -13.34 18.67 0.77
CA SER A 142 -14.06 18.59 -0.51
C SER A 142 -13.29 17.89 -1.65
N PRO A 143 -11.97 18.10 -1.87
CA PRO A 143 -11.30 17.54 -3.05
C PRO A 143 -11.11 16.02 -2.97
N GLN A 144 -10.77 15.47 -1.79
CA GLN A 144 -10.66 14.02 -1.62
C GLN A 144 -12.02 13.33 -1.85
N ARG A 145 -13.09 14.01 -1.43
CA ARG A 145 -14.45 13.50 -1.62
C ARG A 145 -14.85 13.46 -3.08
N LEU A 146 -14.55 14.53 -3.84
CA LEU A 146 -14.78 14.57 -5.28
C LEU A 146 -14.00 13.47 -6.00
N GLN A 147 -12.72 13.27 -5.63
CA GLN A 147 -11.90 12.21 -6.21
C GLN A 147 -12.53 10.83 -6.01
N VAL A 148 -13.00 10.52 -4.81
CA VAL A 148 -13.65 9.23 -4.51
C VAL A 148 -14.96 9.07 -5.28
N TYR A 149 -15.77 10.13 -5.43
CA TYR A 149 -16.97 10.08 -6.28
C TYR A 149 -16.64 9.78 -7.74
N CYS A 150 -15.60 10.42 -8.30
CA CYS A 150 -15.15 10.14 -9.65
C CYS A 150 -14.65 8.69 -9.78
N SER A 151 -13.86 8.21 -8.82
CA SER A 151 -13.37 6.82 -8.81
C SER A 151 -14.51 5.80 -8.75
N ASP A 152 -15.55 6.05 -7.96
CA ASP A 152 -16.73 5.17 -7.88
C ASP A 152 -17.45 5.05 -9.24
N LYS A 153 -17.66 6.19 -9.92
CA LYS A 153 -18.26 6.21 -11.27
C LYS A 153 -17.39 5.54 -12.32
N MET A 154 -16.07 5.72 -12.25
CA MET A 154 -15.14 5.06 -13.17
C MET A 154 -15.15 3.54 -12.98
N GLN A 155 -15.18 3.09 -11.72
CA GLN A 155 -15.28 1.67 -11.41
C GLN A 155 -16.60 1.07 -11.88
N GLU A 156 -17.72 1.78 -11.69
CA GLU A 156 -19.03 1.36 -12.20
C GLU A 156 -19.03 1.28 -13.74
N SER A 157 -18.54 2.31 -14.44
CA SER A 157 -18.39 2.33 -15.90
C SER A 157 -17.57 1.14 -16.40
N PHE A 158 -16.48 0.80 -15.70
CA PHE A 158 -15.64 -0.33 -16.06
C PHE A 158 -16.35 -1.68 -15.88
N LEU A 159 -17.07 -1.86 -14.77
CA LEU A 159 -17.83 -3.08 -14.52
C LEU A 159 -18.98 -3.28 -15.52
N ASN A 160 -19.62 -2.19 -15.97
CA ASN A 160 -20.71 -2.25 -16.93
C ASN A 160 -20.24 -2.42 -18.39
N THR A 161 -19.19 -1.69 -18.79
CA THR A 161 -18.83 -1.51 -20.20
C THR A 161 -17.45 -2.03 -20.59
N GLY A 162 -16.65 -2.45 -19.61
CA GLY A 162 -15.23 -2.78 -19.79
C GLY A 162 -14.31 -1.55 -19.98
N SER A 163 -14.83 -0.33 -19.85
CA SER A 163 -14.05 0.92 -20.00
C SER A 163 -14.33 1.88 -18.84
N PHE A 164 -13.28 2.50 -18.30
CA PHE A 164 -13.40 3.49 -17.23
C PHE A 164 -14.10 4.79 -17.66
N PHE A 165 -14.20 5.08 -18.96
CA PHE A 165 -14.54 6.42 -19.47
C PHE A 165 -15.94 6.55 -20.08
N LYS A 166 -16.54 5.44 -20.53
CA LYS A 166 -17.80 5.47 -21.29
C LYS A 166 -18.98 6.06 -20.51
N GLU A 167 -19.14 5.68 -19.25
CA GLU A 167 -20.29 6.08 -18.41
C GLU A 167 -19.89 7.00 -17.25
N SER A 168 -18.59 7.20 -17.02
CA SER A 168 -18.10 7.96 -15.86
C SER A 168 -18.15 9.48 -16.04
N GLY A 169 -18.23 9.96 -17.29
CA GLY A 169 -18.14 11.38 -17.63
C GLY A 169 -16.71 11.95 -17.57
N VAL A 170 -15.70 11.09 -17.38
CA VAL A 170 -14.28 11.46 -17.40
C VAL A 170 -13.75 11.37 -18.84
N PRO A 171 -12.97 12.35 -19.33
CA PRO A 171 -12.35 12.27 -20.66
C PRO A 171 -11.54 10.98 -20.83
N SER A 172 -11.69 10.34 -21.99
CA SER A 172 -10.93 9.13 -22.31
C SER A 172 -9.47 9.43 -22.52
N VAL A 173 -8.61 8.57 -21.97
CA VAL A 173 -7.16 8.64 -22.12
C VAL A 173 -6.64 7.26 -22.47
N GLU A 174 -5.72 7.19 -23.44
CA GLU A 174 -5.11 5.94 -23.84
C GLU A 174 -4.16 5.42 -22.75
N PRO A 175 -4.28 4.14 -22.35
CA PRO A 175 -3.38 3.57 -21.36
C PRO A 175 -2.00 3.31 -21.94
N PHE A 176 -0.99 3.40 -21.08
CA PHE A 176 0.33 2.84 -21.36
C PHE A 176 0.79 1.95 -20.21
N ALA A 177 1.62 0.96 -20.54
CA ALA A 177 2.26 0.10 -19.56
C ALA A 177 3.59 0.71 -19.12
N VAL A 178 3.87 0.67 -17.82
CA VAL A 178 5.20 1.03 -17.29
C VAL A 178 6.10 -0.19 -17.37
N SER A 179 7.32 -0.02 -17.89
CA SER A 179 8.31 -1.09 -17.92
C SER A 179 8.94 -1.30 -16.54
N PRO A 180 9.14 -2.55 -16.09
CA PRO A 180 9.82 -2.82 -14.83
C PRO A 180 11.23 -2.23 -14.81
N ARG A 181 11.59 -1.58 -13.70
CA ARG A 181 12.93 -0.99 -13.54
C ARG A 181 13.93 -2.06 -13.08
N ILE A 182 15.03 -2.18 -13.81
CA ILE A 182 16.07 -3.17 -13.50
C ILE A 182 16.81 -2.86 -12.20
N TYR A 183 16.95 -1.58 -11.85
CA TYR A 183 17.52 -1.15 -10.57
C TYR A 183 16.78 -1.76 -9.38
N SER A 184 15.45 -1.89 -9.47
CA SER A 184 14.63 -2.46 -8.41
C SER A 184 14.90 -3.95 -8.25
N LEU A 185 15.09 -4.67 -9.35
CA LEU A 185 15.50 -6.09 -9.32
C LEU A 185 16.90 -6.25 -8.71
N LEU A 186 17.88 -5.47 -9.17
CA LEU A 186 19.25 -5.52 -8.67
C LEU A 186 19.32 -5.19 -7.17
N ASN A 187 18.59 -4.17 -6.73
CA ASN A 187 18.51 -3.80 -5.33
C ASN A 187 17.90 -4.93 -4.47
N THR A 188 16.80 -5.55 -4.92
CA THR A 188 16.20 -6.68 -4.22
C THR A 188 17.16 -7.87 -4.14
N LEU A 189 17.84 -8.23 -5.23
CA LEU A 189 18.82 -9.32 -5.25
C LEU A 189 20.02 -9.00 -4.35
N GLY A 190 20.52 -7.76 -4.37
CA GLY A 190 21.61 -7.31 -3.52
C GLY A 190 21.27 -7.47 -2.03
N TRP A 191 20.11 -6.97 -1.60
CA TRP A 191 19.66 -7.13 -0.22
C TRP A 191 19.35 -8.57 0.16
N ALA A 192 18.80 -9.37 -0.77
CA ALA A 192 18.59 -10.80 -0.54
C ALA A 192 19.92 -11.52 -0.28
N ILE A 193 20.99 -11.22 -1.03
CA ILE A 193 22.32 -11.79 -0.78
C ILE A 193 22.86 -11.33 0.58
N VAL A 194 22.86 -10.02 0.84
CA VAL A 194 23.41 -9.45 2.09
C VAL A 194 22.71 -10.00 3.33
N THR A 195 21.40 -10.24 3.27
CA THR A 195 20.62 -10.72 4.42
C THR A 195 20.56 -12.24 4.52
N LEU A 196 20.37 -12.95 3.41
CA LEU A 196 20.19 -14.40 3.41
C LEU A 196 21.52 -15.15 3.47
N THR A 197 22.62 -14.62 2.95
CA THR A 197 23.92 -15.32 2.97
C THR A 197 24.43 -15.57 4.39
N PRO A 198 24.49 -14.57 5.30
CA PRO A 198 24.88 -14.82 6.69
C PRO A 198 23.90 -15.78 7.38
N MET A 199 22.60 -15.57 7.19
CA MET A 199 21.57 -16.42 7.79
C MET A 199 21.72 -17.89 7.35
N LEU A 200 21.93 -18.14 6.07
CA LEU A 200 22.15 -19.48 5.53
C LEU A 200 23.46 -20.08 6.04
N TYR A 201 24.54 -19.30 6.11
CA TYR A 201 25.81 -19.74 6.68
C TYR A 201 25.65 -20.19 8.13
N TYR A 202 24.94 -19.42 8.97
CA TYR A 202 24.68 -19.80 10.36
C TYR A 202 23.76 -21.02 10.48
N LEU A 203 22.71 -21.11 9.66
CA LEU A 203 21.80 -22.26 9.66
C LEU A 203 22.52 -23.55 9.26
N LEU A 204 23.34 -23.51 8.21
CA LEU A 204 24.14 -24.65 7.76
C LEU A 204 25.22 -25.01 8.80
N GLY A 205 25.90 -24.02 9.37
CA GLY A 205 26.86 -24.23 10.46
C GLY A 205 26.21 -24.88 11.68
N LEU A 206 24.99 -24.48 12.03
CA LEU A 206 24.23 -25.07 13.14
C LEU A 206 23.79 -26.50 12.83
N LEU A 207 23.28 -26.77 11.62
CA LEU A 207 22.92 -28.13 11.17
C LEU A 207 24.12 -29.07 11.16
N LEU A 208 25.28 -28.61 10.67
CA LEU A 208 26.51 -29.41 10.57
C LEU A 208 27.27 -29.54 11.89
N SER A 209 26.99 -28.68 12.89
CA SER A 209 27.63 -28.73 14.21
C SER A 209 27.26 -29.96 15.05
N GLY A 210 26.28 -30.77 14.61
CA GLY A 210 25.85 -31.99 15.29
C GLY A 210 25.21 -31.75 16.67
N ARG A 211 24.97 -30.49 17.07
CA ARG A 211 24.34 -30.14 18.35
C ARG A 211 22.83 -30.32 18.26
N LEU A 212 22.38 -31.57 18.47
CA LEU A 212 20.97 -32.00 18.58
C LEU A 212 20.11 -31.10 19.48
N LEU A 213 20.72 -30.44 20.47
CA LEU A 213 20.07 -29.51 21.38
C LEU A 213 19.39 -28.33 20.67
N TYR A 214 20.00 -27.75 19.63
CA TYR A 214 19.39 -26.61 18.94
C TYR A 214 18.26 -27.05 18.00
N PHE A 215 18.38 -28.23 17.41
CA PHE A 215 17.32 -28.82 16.60
C PHE A 215 16.11 -29.16 17.48
N SER A 216 16.32 -29.72 18.68
CA SER A 216 15.23 -30.02 19.62
C SER A 216 14.58 -28.75 20.18
N ILE A 217 15.35 -27.68 20.46
CA ILE A 217 14.80 -26.37 20.83
C ILE A 217 13.96 -25.79 19.68
N GLY A 218 14.45 -25.85 18.44
CA GLY A 218 13.71 -25.37 17.26
C GLY A 218 12.39 -26.13 17.06
N VAL A 219 12.41 -27.47 17.15
CA VAL A 219 11.20 -28.30 17.07
C VAL A 219 10.23 -28.01 18.22
N ALA A 220 10.74 -27.80 19.44
CA ALA A 220 9.92 -27.45 20.60
C ALA A 220 9.24 -26.08 20.44
N ILE A 221 9.94 -25.07 19.91
CA ILE A 221 9.38 -23.75 19.63
C ILE A 221 8.30 -23.83 18.55
N PHE A 222 8.56 -24.53 17.44
CA PHE A 222 7.57 -24.73 16.39
C PHE A 222 6.34 -25.51 16.88
N GLY A 223 6.54 -26.54 17.71
CA GLY A 223 5.47 -27.30 18.35
C GLY A 223 4.63 -26.44 19.30
N ALA A 224 5.28 -25.62 20.14
CA ALA A 224 4.61 -24.69 21.04
C ALA A 224 3.83 -23.61 20.26
N CYS A 225 4.42 -22.99 19.25
CA CYS A 225 3.70 -22.05 18.38
C CYS A 225 2.47 -22.69 17.73
N LYS A 226 2.58 -23.93 17.25
CA LYS A 226 1.43 -24.65 16.69
C LYS A 226 0.35 -24.95 17.74
N TYR A 227 0.74 -25.31 18.97
CA TYR A 227 -0.18 -25.54 20.09
C TYR A 227 -0.93 -24.26 20.49
N TYR A 228 -0.22 -23.14 20.62
CA TYR A 228 -0.81 -21.85 20.97
C TYR A 228 -1.56 -21.14 19.83
N HIS A 229 -1.38 -21.57 18.57
CA HIS A 229 -2.14 -21.09 17.41
C HIS A 229 -3.22 -22.06 16.95
N GLN A 230 -3.56 -23.09 17.74
CA GLN A 230 -4.80 -23.82 17.48
C GLN A 230 -5.98 -22.86 17.69
N PRO A 231 -6.91 -22.75 16.72
CA PRO A 231 -8.11 -21.96 16.91
C PRO A 231 -8.84 -22.52 18.12
N SER A 232 -9.13 -21.67 19.10
CA SER A 232 -10.03 -22.03 20.20
C SER A 232 -11.35 -22.47 19.59
N ALA A 233 -11.66 -23.77 19.73
CA ALA A 233 -12.96 -24.32 19.37
C ALA A 233 -14.00 -23.67 20.30
N GLY A 234 -14.57 -22.54 19.86
CA GLY A 234 -15.79 -22.00 20.45
C GLY A 234 -16.93 -23.00 20.22
N PRO A 235 -17.85 -23.18 21.18
CA PRO A 235 -18.94 -24.13 21.04
C PRO A 235 -19.80 -23.75 19.83
N SER A 236 -20.07 -24.72 18.97
CA SER A 236 -20.99 -24.58 17.84
C SER A 236 -22.40 -24.29 18.36
N SER A 237 -22.87 -23.07 18.22
CA SER A 237 -24.30 -22.76 18.36
C SER A 237 -25.01 -23.17 17.08
N ARG A 238 -25.71 -24.31 17.14
CA ARG A 238 -26.90 -24.57 16.32
C ARG A 238 -28.08 -23.80 16.89
#